data_AF-A0A178MYC3-F1
#
_entry.id   AF-A0A178MYC3-F1
#
_cell.length_a   1.000
_cell.length_b   1.000
_cell.length_c   1.000
_cell.angle_alpha   90.00
_cell.angle_beta   90.00
_cell.angle_gamma   90.00
#
_symmetry.space_group_name_H-M   'P 1'
#
loop_
_entity.id
_entity.type
_entity.pdbx_description
1 polymer ?
#
loop_
_entity_poly.entity_id
_entity_poly.type
_entity_poly.pdbx_seq_one_letter_code
_entity_poly.pdbx_strand_id
1 'polypeptide(L)'
;MLVVGPRRSWLTVHILAAVAEHEREMISQRTKAALAAAKARGKVLGGFRGVSVDQAMGAEANATKAKEWAQGDLGQEIAKMKGLGWSLWEIAHHLNDMGVKSRRGGEWQAISVKRVLDKVAPAAAE
;
A
#
# COMPACT_ATOMS: atom_id res chain seq x y z
N MET A 1 40.33 -5.14 -17.17
CA MET A 1 39.88 -4.85 -15.80
C MET A 1 38.51 -5.51 -15.62
N LEU A 2 38.50 -6.80 -15.27
CA LEU A 2 37.27 -7.53 -14.94
C LEU A 2 37.28 -7.76 -13.44
N VAL A 3 36.42 -7.06 -12.71
CA VAL A 3 36.15 -7.33 -11.30
C VAL A 3 35.37 -8.64 -11.25
N VAL A 4 36.04 -9.73 -10.87
CA VAL A 4 35.40 -10.99 -10.53
C VAL A 4 34.68 -10.78 -9.20
N GLY A 5 33.35 -10.65 -9.25
CA GLY A 5 32.51 -10.63 -8.05
C GLY A 5 32.62 -11.94 -7.27
N PRO A 6 32.52 -11.93 -5.93
CA PRO A 6 32.80 -13.09 -5.10
C PRO A 6 31.79 -14.21 -5.38
N ARG A 7 32.30 -15.36 -5.83
CA ARG A 7 31.53 -16.62 -5.94
C ARG A 7 31.17 -17.07 -4.51
N ARG A 8 30.05 -16.57 -3.96
CA ARG A 8 29.59 -16.94 -2.60
C ARG A 8 29.28 -18.43 -2.57
N SER A 9 30.01 -19.18 -1.76
CA SER A 9 29.68 -20.57 -1.48
C SER A 9 28.36 -20.62 -0.70
N TRP A 10 27.53 -21.64 -0.97
CA TRP A 10 26.27 -21.90 -0.24
C TRP A 10 26.50 -21.92 1.27
N LEU A 11 27.62 -22.51 1.72
CA LEU A 11 28.04 -22.57 3.10
C LEU A 11 28.20 -21.17 3.72
N THR A 12 28.85 -20.24 3.02
CA THR A 12 29.02 -18.86 3.50
C THR A 12 27.67 -18.16 3.68
N VAL A 13 26.72 -18.37 2.77
CA VAL A 13 25.37 -17.79 2.88
C VAL A 13 24.64 -18.33 4.10
N HIS A 14 24.75 -19.63 4.38
CA HIS A 14 24.11 -20.26 5.54
C HIS A 14 24.67 -19.75 6.86
N ILE A 15 25.99 -19.63 6.94
CA ILE A 15 26.67 -19.11 8.12
C ILE A 15 26.25 -17.66 8.37
N LEU A 16 26.25 -16.81 7.33
CA LEU A 16 25.84 -15.42 7.48
C LEU A 16 24.36 -15.27 7.84
N ALA A 17 23.48 -16.13 7.31
CA ALA A 17 22.07 -16.14 7.68
C ALA A 17 21.87 -16.56 9.15
N ALA A 18 22.58 -17.59 9.61
CA ALA A 18 22.53 -18.04 11.00
C ALA A 18 23.03 -16.96 11.98
N VAL A 19 24.09 -16.24 11.62
CA VAL A 19 24.60 -15.12 12.41
C VAL A 19 23.58 -13.98 12.46
N ALA A 20 22.98 -13.62 11.33
CA ALA A 20 21.98 -12.55 11.27
C ALA A 20 20.73 -12.88 12.11
N GLU A 21 20.26 -14.13 12.08
CA GLU A 21 19.12 -14.54 12.93
C GLU A 21 19.49 -14.47 14.41
N HIS A 22 20.68 -14.94 14.78
CA HIS A 22 21.15 -14.86 16.16
C HIS A 22 21.24 -13.42 16.67
N GLU A 23 21.78 -12.49 15.86
CA GLU A 23 21.83 -11.07 16.22
C GLU A 23 20.44 -10.47 16.39
N ARG A 24 19.49 -10.81 15.51
CA ARG A 24 18.09 -10.40 15.61
C ARG A 24 17.44 -10.90 16.91
N GLU A 25 17.65 -12.16 17.26
CA GLU A 25 17.14 -12.75 18.49
C GLU A 25 17.72 -12.05 19.72
N MET A 26 19.04 -11.83 19.75
CA MET A 26 19.72 -11.14 20.84
C MET A 26 19.22 -9.70 21.03
N ILE A 27 19.01 -8.96 19.95
CA ILE A 27 18.40 -7.63 19.99
C ILE A 27 16.98 -7.72 20.54
N SER A 28 16.17 -8.65 20.03
CA SER A 28 14.79 -8.85 20.49
C SER A 28 14.71 -9.14 21.99
N GLN A 29 15.57 -10.04 22.48
CA GLN A 29 15.65 -10.42 23.89
C GLN A 29 16.00 -9.21 24.76
N ARG A 30 17.02 -8.43 24.38
CA ARG A 30 17.40 -7.21 25.12
C ARG A 30 16.30 -6.16 25.15
N THR A 31 15.64 -5.90 24.01
CA THR A 31 14.53 -4.94 23.94
C THR A 31 13.36 -5.39 24.80
N LYS A 32 12.98 -6.68 24.74
CA LYS A 32 11.90 -7.23 25.57
C LYS A 32 12.21 -7.13 27.06
N ALA A 33 13.45 -7.45 27.46
CA ALA A 33 13.89 -7.33 28.84
C ALA A 33 13.83 -5.87 29.33
N ALA A 34 14.31 -4.92 28.53
CA ALA A 34 14.26 -3.50 28.86
C ALA A 34 12.83 -2.97 28.99
N LEU A 35 11.93 -3.37 28.08
CA LEU A 35 10.50 -3.03 28.14
C LEU A 35 9.84 -3.65 29.38
N ALA A 36 10.11 -4.92 29.69
CA ALA A 36 9.59 -5.58 30.89
C ALA A 36 10.02 -4.85 32.17
N ALA A 37 11.30 -4.46 32.27
CA ALA A 37 11.80 -3.66 33.38
C ALA A 37 11.15 -2.27 33.44
N ALA A 38 10.93 -1.61 32.31
CA ALA A 38 10.23 -0.32 32.26
C ALA A 38 8.78 -0.44 32.74
N LYS A 39 8.07 -1.50 32.32
CA LYS A 39 6.71 -1.81 32.77
C LYS A 39 6.65 -2.08 34.27
N ALA A 40 7.60 -2.85 34.80
CA ALA A 40 7.71 -3.12 36.24
C ALA A 40 7.95 -1.85 37.07
N ARG A 41 8.66 -0.86 36.52
CA ARG A 41 8.81 0.49 37.10
C ARG A 41 7.55 1.36 36.97
N GLY A 42 6.44 0.83 36.47
CA GLY A 42 5.18 1.54 36.30
C GLY A 42 5.10 2.40 35.02
N LYS A 43 6.04 2.28 34.08
CA LYS A 43 5.93 2.97 32.79
C LYS A 43 4.80 2.34 31.97
N VAL A 44 3.81 3.15 31.62
CA VAL A 44 2.78 2.75 30.65
C VAL A 44 3.45 2.60 29.29
N LEU A 45 3.44 1.38 28.75
CA LEU A 45 3.94 1.05 27.42
C LEU A 45 2.76 0.94 26.45
N GLY A 46 2.87 1.60 25.29
CA GLY A 46 1.76 1.70 24.35
C GLY A 46 0.65 2.62 24.85
N GLY A 47 -0.49 2.62 24.15
CA GLY A 47 -1.66 3.42 24.51
C GLY A 47 -1.72 4.81 23.86
N PHE A 48 -2.79 5.52 24.19
CA PHE A 48 -3.13 6.84 23.65
C PHE A 48 -2.04 7.86 23.98
N ARG A 49 -1.33 8.37 22.96
CA ARG A 49 -0.23 9.34 23.12
C ARG A 49 -0.70 10.79 23.29
N GLY A 50 -1.92 11.00 23.77
CA GLY A 50 -2.55 12.33 23.83
C GLY A 50 -3.12 12.81 22.50
N VAL A 51 -2.97 12.03 21.42
CA VAL A 51 -3.55 12.30 20.10
C VAL A 51 -4.44 11.13 19.73
N SER A 52 -5.74 11.39 19.63
CA SER A 52 -6.66 10.50 18.93
C SER A 52 -6.45 10.75 17.46
N VAL A 53 -5.92 9.77 16.75
CA VAL A 53 -6.03 9.81 15.29
C VAL A 53 -7.48 9.48 15.01
N ASP A 54 -8.29 10.51 14.82
CA ASP A 54 -9.67 10.34 14.42
C ASP A 54 -9.66 9.57 13.09
N GLN A 55 -10.18 8.35 13.13
CA GLN A 55 -10.25 7.51 11.93
C GLN A 55 -11.11 8.18 10.85
N ALA A 56 -12.04 9.07 11.24
CA ALA A 56 -12.81 9.89 10.32
C ALA A 56 -11.91 10.85 9.52
N MET A 57 -10.89 11.46 10.15
CA MET A 57 -9.91 12.31 9.45
C MET A 57 -9.07 11.49 8.45
N GLY A 58 -8.70 10.27 8.81
CA GLY A 58 -8.03 9.35 7.89
C GLY A 58 -8.92 8.94 6.70
N ALA A 59 -10.21 8.71 6.95
CA ALA A 59 -11.19 8.38 5.92
C ALA A 59 -11.44 9.57 4.97
N GLU A 60 -11.57 10.78 5.51
CA GLU A 60 -11.74 12.01 4.74
C GLU A 60 -10.52 12.29 3.85
N ALA A 61 -9.31 12.25 4.42
CA ALA A 61 -8.07 12.41 3.65
C ALA A 61 -7.95 11.37 2.52
N ASN A 62 -8.36 10.13 2.76
CA ASN A 62 -8.37 9.08 1.74
C ASN A 62 -9.44 9.33 0.67
N ALA A 63 -10.61 9.83 1.06
CA ALA A 63 -11.69 10.19 0.15
C ALA A 63 -11.29 11.33 -0.78
N THR A 64 -10.67 12.40 -0.25
CA THR A 64 -10.14 13.53 -1.02
C THR A 64 -9.10 13.07 -2.03
N LYS A 65 -8.07 12.33 -1.59
CA LYS A 65 -7.06 11.75 -2.49
C LYS A 65 -7.66 10.82 -3.56
N ALA A 66 -8.78 10.14 -3.26
CA ALA A 66 -9.47 9.32 -4.23
C ALA A 66 -10.26 10.12 -5.26
N LYS A 67 -10.83 11.25 -4.87
CA LYS A 67 -11.48 12.18 -5.80
C LYS A 67 -10.45 12.85 -6.71
N GLU A 68 -9.38 13.40 -6.15
CA GLU A 68 -8.30 14.04 -6.92
C GLU A 68 -7.70 13.09 -7.97
N TRP A 69 -7.40 11.84 -7.57
CA TRP A 69 -6.88 10.85 -8.51
C TRP A 69 -7.88 10.49 -9.61
N ALA A 70 -9.16 10.35 -9.26
CA ALA A 70 -10.21 10.07 -10.24
C ALA A 70 -10.39 11.24 -11.21
N GLN A 71 -10.25 12.48 -10.74
CA GLN A 71 -10.33 13.68 -11.58
C GLN A 71 -9.12 13.90 -12.48
N GLY A 72 -8.02 13.16 -12.27
CA GLY A 72 -6.85 13.18 -13.14
C GLY A 72 -7.09 12.55 -14.51
N ASP A 73 -6.10 12.65 -15.38
CA ASP A 73 -6.18 12.29 -16.81
C ASP A 73 -6.77 10.90 -17.06
N LEU A 74 -6.33 9.89 -16.30
CA LEU A 74 -6.78 8.51 -16.49
C LEU A 74 -8.27 8.33 -16.14
N GLY A 75 -8.77 8.99 -15.09
CA GLY A 75 -10.19 8.89 -14.74
C GLY A 75 -11.10 9.66 -15.69
N GLN A 76 -10.63 10.79 -16.24
CA GLN A 76 -11.32 11.49 -17.32
C GLN A 76 -11.38 10.65 -18.60
N GLU A 77 -10.29 9.95 -18.93
CA GLU A 77 -10.27 9.05 -20.09
C GLU A 77 -11.24 7.86 -19.92
N ILE A 78 -11.31 7.30 -18.70
CA ILE A 78 -12.32 6.30 -18.33
C ILE A 78 -13.75 6.85 -18.49
N ALA A 79 -13.99 8.09 -18.09
CA ALA A 79 -15.30 8.74 -18.26
C ALA A 79 -15.65 8.97 -19.73
N LYS A 80 -14.69 9.37 -20.57
CA LYS A 80 -14.89 9.48 -22.02
C LYS A 80 -15.21 8.14 -22.67
N MET A 81 -14.44 7.09 -22.37
CA MET A 81 -14.74 5.73 -22.85
C MET A 81 -16.15 5.30 -22.47
N LYS A 82 -16.60 5.64 -21.26
CA LYS A 82 -17.98 5.38 -20.85
C LYS A 82 -19.01 6.18 -21.65
N GLY A 83 -18.73 7.46 -21.91
CA GLY A 83 -19.57 8.33 -22.76
C GLY A 83 -19.67 7.87 -24.21
N LEU A 84 -18.64 7.17 -24.71
CA LEU A 84 -18.64 6.50 -26.02
C LEU A 84 -19.44 5.19 -26.04
N GLY A 85 -20.09 4.80 -24.94
CA GLY A 85 -20.97 3.65 -24.85
C GLY A 85 -20.32 2.36 -24.37
N TRP A 86 -19.03 2.37 -24.02
CA TRP A 86 -18.33 1.16 -23.59
C TRP A 86 -18.90 0.64 -22.26
N SER A 87 -18.98 -0.67 -22.13
CA SER A 87 -19.33 -1.34 -20.88
C SER A 87 -18.17 -1.25 -19.88
N LEU A 88 -18.49 -1.37 -18.59
CA LEU A 88 -17.46 -1.34 -17.53
C LEU A 88 -16.44 -2.47 -17.69
N TRP A 89 -16.87 -3.60 -18.27
CA TRP A 89 -16.02 -4.75 -18.53
C TRP A 89 -15.05 -4.47 -19.68
N GLU A 90 -15.53 -3.92 -20.80
CA GLU A 90 -14.69 -3.53 -21.95
C GLU A 90 -13.63 -2.50 -21.55
N ILE A 91 -14.01 -1.49 -20.76
CA ILE A 91 -13.07 -0.49 -20.24
C ILE A 91 -11.99 -1.16 -19.37
N ALA A 92 -12.38 -2.07 -18.48
CA ALA A 92 -11.42 -2.77 -17.62
C ALA A 92 -10.45 -3.65 -18.44
N HIS A 93 -10.97 -4.39 -19.41
CA HIS A 93 -10.16 -5.24 -20.29
C HIS A 93 -9.17 -4.40 -21.11
N HIS A 94 -9.65 -3.32 -21.71
CA HIS A 94 -8.82 -2.41 -22.49
C HIS A 94 -7.68 -1.79 -21.67
N LEU A 95 -7.95 -1.37 -20.43
CA LEU A 95 -6.91 -0.85 -19.53
C LEU A 95 -5.87 -1.93 -19.17
N ASN A 96 -6.30 -3.18 -18.98
CA ASN A 96 -5.40 -4.29 -18.71
C ASN A 96 -4.55 -4.66 -19.93
N ASP A 97 -5.13 -4.67 -21.13
CA ASP A 97 -4.41 -4.93 -22.39
C ASP A 97 -3.34 -3.87 -22.66
N MET A 98 -3.61 -2.61 -22.32
CA MET A 98 -2.63 -1.52 -22.37
C MET A 98 -1.58 -1.61 -21.25
N GLY A 99 -1.67 -2.59 -20.35
CA GLY A 99 -0.76 -2.75 -19.22
C GLY A 99 -0.92 -1.70 -18.12
N VAL A 100 -2.00 -0.91 -18.14
CA VAL A 100 -2.25 0.14 -17.15
C VAL A 100 -2.66 -0.53 -15.84
N LYS A 101 -1.88 -0.30 -14.78
CA LYS A 101 -2.22 -0.81 -13.44
C LYS A 101 -3.17 0.14 -12.72
N SER A 102 -4.08 -0.43 -11.93
CA SER A 102 -4.96 0.35 -11.05
C SER A 102 -4.16 1.09 -9.98
N ARG A 103 -4.80 2.05 -9.28
CA ARG A 103 -4.17 2.84 -8.21
C ARG A 103 -3.49 2.00 -7.11
N ARG A 104 -3.94 0.75 -6.89
CA ARG A 104 -3.36 -0.17 -5.90
C ARG A 104 -2.32 -1.15 -6.50
N GLY A 105 -1.95 -0.98 -7.77
CA GLY A 105 -1.00 -1.83 -8.49
C GLY A 105 -1.58 -3.12 -9.07
N GLY A 106 -2.86 -3.42 -8.83
CA GLY A 106 -3.54 -4.60 -9.39
C GLY A 106 -4.14 -4.34 -10.77
N GLU A 107 -4.68 -5.39 -11.40
CA GLU A 107 -5.46 -5.31 -12.64
C GLU A 107 -6.79 -4.58 -12.43
N TRP A 108 -7.31 -4.04 -13.53
CA TRP A 108 -8.63 -3.43 -13.60
C TRP A 108 -9.71 -4.50 -13.59
N GLN A 109 -10.76 -4.24 -12.81
CA GLN A 109 -12.01 -4.98 -12.82
C GLN A 109 -13.14 -4.00 -13.06
N ALA A 110 -14.27 -4.46 -13.59
CA ALA A 110 -15.45 -3.62 -13.84
C ALA A 110 -15.89 -2.82 -12.61
N ILE A 111 -15.79 -3.39 -11.40
CA ILE A 111 -16.12 -2.69 -10.15
C ILE A 111 -15.15 -1.56 -9.82
N SER A 112 -13.88 -1.69 -10.19
CA SER A 112 -12.87 -0.64 -10.02
C SER A 112 -13.15 0.51 -10.99
N VAL A 113 -13.53 0.20 -12.22
CA VAL A 113 -13.96 1.20 -13.23
C VAL A 113 -15.20 1.95 -12.73
N LYS A 114 -16.22 1.24 -12.23
CA LYS A 114 -17.42 1.86 -11.64
C LYS A 114 -17.06 2.84 -10.53
N ARG A 115 -16.23 2.42 -9.57
CA ARG A 115 -15.81 3.28 -8.44
C ARG A 115 -15.06 4.53 -8.86
N VAL A 116 -14.36 4.50 -9.99
CA VAL A 116 -13.71 5.68 -10.57
C VAL A 116 -14.76 6.58 -11.18
N LEU A 117 -15.66 6.06 -11.99
CA LEU A 117 -16.76 6.83 -12.60
C LEU A 117 -17.65 7.50 -11.55
N ASP A 118 -18.02 6.81 -10.48
CA ASP A 118 -18.81 7.36 -9.36
C ASP A 118 -18.10 8.56 -8.66
N LYS A 119 -16.79 8.71 -8.87
CA LYS A 119 -15.97 9.81 -8.30
C LYS A 119 -15.66 10.91 -9.32
N VAL A 120 -15.76 10.62 -10.62
CA VAL A 120 -15.55 11.58 -11.72
C VAL A 120 -16.85 12.26 -12.09
N ALA A 121 -17.94 11.52 -12.16
CA ALA A 121 -19.27 12.11 -12.28
C ALA A 121 -19.58 12.83 -10.96
N PRO A 122 -20.05 14.09 -10.98
CA PRO A 122 -20.73 14.60 -9.80
C PRO A 122 -21.85 13.62 -9.49
N ALA A 123 -21.97 13.21 -8.21
CA ALA A 123 -23.10 12.42 -7.76
C ALA A 123 -24.36 13.08 -8.31
N ALA A 124 -25.04 12.38 -9.23
CA ALA A 124 -26.36 12.82 -9.66
C ALA A 124 -27.18 12.93 -8.37
N ALA A 125 -27.55 14.16 -8.03
CA ALA A 125 -28.45 14.44 -6.95
C ALA A 125 -29.75 13.68 -7.24
N GLU A 126 -30.05 12.72 -6.37
CA GLU A 126 -31.37 12.10 -6.25
C GLU A 126 -31.87 12.39 -4.84
#